data_AF-A0A9D8C6C0-F1
#
_entry.id   AF-A0A9D8C6C0-F1
#
_cell.length_a   1.000
_cell.length_b   1.000
_cell.length_c   1.000
_cell.angle_alpha   90.00
_cell.angle_beta   90.00
_cell.angle_gamma   90.00
#
_symmetry.space_group_name_H-M   'P 1'
#
loop_
_entity.id
_entity.type
_entity.pdbx_description
1 polymer ?
#
loop_
_entity_poly.entity_id
_entity_poly.type
_entity_poly.pdbx_seq_one_letter_code
_entity_poly.pdbx_strand_id
1 'polypeptide(L)'
;MMAFKSEQAHIDEIGNAADRVAAAEGLVRDKATPLALETARHIISEAGMRGGKVTENEMAMLVLRGWAELQRVTYERVAAFVPTNGYGGFRHDPLFAGISPMANVPSANQVASTPPGTMQTSTAPLVSVAMSEFVATRLGKKTWGSTSQRQNEATYKRFREWCGDRPVDLYRKADLADFADAYARLPPEHATAPHYRTLAFREILAEAEKRKAKRIIEKTVARNFGALSAFFRWCVKKDYCEKNPCTDAREPAKDDRPARDRQPPWTVDQLNALFRTPAWKGFGKKRYLPGDKVEKDWFYWLPLISLFAGTRLAEPAGLLLADI
;
A
#
# COMPACT_ATOMS: atom_id res chain seq x y z
N MET A 1 -7.20 -16.40 17.82
CA MET A 1 -7.15 -17.51 16.83
C MET A 1 -8.19 -17.15 15.77
N MET A 2 -7.79 -16.56 14.64
CA MET A 2 -8.76 -16.23 13.57
C MET A 2 -9.18 -17.56 12.94
N ALA A 3 -10.47 -17.88 13.03
CA ALA A 3 -11.04 -19.08 12.43
C ALA A 3 -10.89 -18.97 10.90
N PHE A 4 -10.12 -19.86 10.30
CA PHE A 4 -10.16 -20.09 8.86
C PHE A 4 -11.58 -20.56 8.52
N LYS A 5 -12.22 -19.94 7.53
CA LYS A 5 -13.47 -20.45 6.97
C LYS A 5 -13.23 -21.90 6.52
N SER A 6 -14.21 -22.77 6.75
CA SER A 6 -14.12 -24.16 6.29
C SER A 6 -14.03 -24.19 4.77
N GLU A 7 -13.39 -25.22 4.22
CA GLU A 7 -13.29 -25.46 2.78
C GLU A 7 -14.67 -25.41 2.09
N GLN A 8 -15.71 -25.92 2.76
CA GLN A 8 -17.09 -25.82 2.30
C GLN A 8 -17.58 -24.37 2.18
N ALA A 9 -17.25 -23.51 3.15
CA ALA A 9 -17.63 -22.10 3.09
C ALA A 9 -16.95 -21.34 1.93
N HIS A 10 -15.78 -21.81 1.47
CA HIS A 10 -15.11 -21.27 0.28
C HIS A 10 -15.77 -21.75 -1.02
N ILE A 11 -16.17 -23.01 -1.09
CA ILE A 11 -16.94 -23.57 -2.22
C ILE A 11 -18.27 -22.83 -2.37
N ASP A 12 -18.98 -22.62 -1.26
CA ASP A 12 -20.25 -21.89 -1.24
C ASP A 12 -20.06 -20.41 -1.65
N GLU A 13 -18.94 -19.78 -1.27
CA GLU A 13 -18.61 -18.40 -1.65
C GLU A 13 -18.28 -18.26 -3.15
N ILE A 14 -17.64 -19.26 -3.76
CA ILE A 14 -17.42 -19.33 -5.21
C ILE A 14 -18.74 -19.54 -5.96
N GLY A 15 -19.60 -20.46 -5.51
CA GLY A 15 -20.91 -20.70 -6.11
C GLY A 15 -21.79 -19.45 -6.10
N ASN A 16 -21.91 -18.80 -4.95
CA ASN A 16 -22.66 -17.54 -4.80
C ASN A 16 -22.13 -16.42 -5.71
N ALA A 17 -20.81 -16.38 -5.94
CA ALA A 17 -20.20 -15.40 -6.83
C ALA A 17 -20.47 -15.73 -8.32
N ALA A 18 -20.49 -17.01 -8.71
CA ALA A 18 -20.85 -17.45 -10.06
C ALA A 18 -22.30 -17.10 -10.39
N ASP A 19 -23.23 -17.33 -9.45
CA ASP A 19 -24.66 -17.01 -9.62
C ASP A 19 -24.88 -15.51 -9.81
N ARG A 20 -24.10 -14.66 -9.13
CA ARG A 20 -24.12 -13.21 -9.31
C ARG A 20 -23.65 -12.76 -10.70
N VAL A 21 -22.65 -13.44 -11.27
CA VAL A 21 -22.20 -13.17 -12.65
C VAL A 21 -23.29 -13.56 -13.64
N ALA A 22 -23.84 -14.77 -13.53
CA ALA A 22 -24.91 -15.24 -14.41
C ALA A 22 -26.17 -14.34 -14.34
N ALA A 23 -26.55 -13.90 -13.13
CA ALA A 23 -27.63 -12.94 -12.96
C ALA A 23 -27.31 -11.58 -13.60
N ALA A 24 -26.08 -11.09 -13.46
CA ALA A 24 -25.67 -9.82 -14.04
C ALA A 24 -25.61 -9.85 -15.58
N GLU A 25 -25.13 -10.93 -16.17
CA GLU A 25 -25.14 -11.16 -17.62
C GLU A 25 -26.56 -11.31 -18.17
N GLY A 26 -27.45 -11.97 -17.42
CA GLY A 26 -28.89 -12.04 -17.73
C GLY A 26 -29.54 -10.65 -17.82
N LEU A 27 -29.24 -9.76 -16.86
CA LEU A 27 -29.75 -8.39 -16.85
C LEU A 27 -29.22 -7.54 -18.03
N VAL A 28 -27.98 -7.78 -18.48
CA VAL A 28 -27.43 -7.15 -19.70
C VAL A 28 -28.14 -7.67 -20.96
N ARG A 29 -28.46 -8.97 -21.01
CA ARG A 29 -29.15 -9.61 -22.14
C ARG A 29 -30.60 -9.13 -22.26
N ASP A 30 -31.28 -8.94 -21.13
CA ASP A 30 -32.69 -8.58 -21.09
C ASP A 30 -32.92 -7.05 -21.25
N LYS A 31 -31.84 -6.27 -21.39
CA LYS A 31 -31.79 -4.85 -21.81
C LYS A 31 -32.67 -3.84 -21.08
N ALA A 32 -33.28 -4.15 -19.94
CA ALA A 32 -34.04 -3.16 -19.17
C ALA A 32 -34.27 -3.56 -17.72
N THR A 33 -33.67 -2.82 -16.79
CA THR A 33 -34.16 -2.76 -15.40
C THR A 33 -34.48 -1.31 -15.04
N PRO A 34 -35.60 -1.04 -14.33
CA PRO A 34 -35.96 0.31 -13.88
C PRO A 34 -34.83 1.00 -13.09
N LEU A 35 -34.08 0.21 -12.30
CA LEU A 35 -32.95 0.69 -11.50
C LEU A 35 -31.78 1.18 -12.35
N ALA A 36 -31.47 0.50 -13.46
CA ALA A 36 -30.39 0.93 -14.36
C ALA A 36 -30.75 2.21 -15.12
N LEU A 37 -32.02 2.36 -15.50
CA LEU A 37 -32.54 3.59 -16.11
C LEU A 37 -32.54 4.76 -15.13
N GLU A 38 -32.96 4.53 -13.88
CA GLU A 38 -32.91 5.55 -12.82
C GLU A 38 -31.47 6.00 -12.52
N THR A 39 -30.54 5.03 -12.43
CA THR A 39 -29.11 5.32 -12.25
C THR A 39 -28.54 6.10 -13.43
N ALA A 40 -28.91 5.73 -14.67
CA ALA A 40 -28.51 6.45 -15.87
C ALA A 40 -29.04 7.89 -15.88
N ARG A 41 -30.31 8.12 -15.50
CA ARG A 41 -30.89 9.47 -15.38
C ARG A 41 -30.15 10.33 -14.37
N HIS A 42 -29.78 9.76 -13.21
CA HIS A 42 -29.00 10.45 -12.20
C HIS A 42 -27.61 10.85 -12.70
N ILE A 43 -26.92 9.94 -13.39
CA ILE A 43 -25.58 10.23 -13.95
C ILE A 43 -25.66 11.31 -15.03
N ILE A 44 -26.69 11.25 -15.91
CA ILE A 44 -26.91 12.26 -16.95
C ILE A 44 -27.23 13.63 -16.33
N SER A 45 -28.02 13.67 -15.25
CA SER A 45 -28.39 14.93 -14.58
C SER A 45 -27.21 15.57 -13.84
N GLU A 46 -26.39 14.79 -13.14
CA GLU A 46 -25.20 15.30 -12.43
C GLU A 46 -24.07 15.73 -13.38
N ALA A 47 -23.87 15.01 -14.48
CA ALA A 47 -22.80 15.32 -15.43
C ALA A 47 -23.14 16.47 -16.39
N GLY A 48 -24.34 17.07 -16.28
CA GLY A 48 -24.78 18.18 -17.15
C GLY A 48 -24.90 17.80 -18.62
N MET A 49 -24.98 16.50 -18.94
CA MET A 49 -25.01 15.98 -20.31
C MET A 49 -26.40 16.16 -20.93
N ARG A 50 -26.77 17.40 -21.27
CA ARG A 50 -27.99 17.67 -22.07
C ARG A 50 -27.61 17.87 -23.53
N GLY A 51 -27.99 16.91 -24.38
CA GLY A 51 -27.90 17.03 -25.83
C GLY A 51 -27.20 15.87 -26.53
N GLY A 52 -28.00 14.96 -27.08
CA GLY A 52 -27.80 14.38 -28.41
C GLY A 52 -26.70 13.35 -28.67
N LYS A 53 -25.79 13.02 -27.74
CA LYS A 53 -24.74 12.01 -28.03
C LYS A 53 -24.93 10.63 -27.41
N VAL A 54 -25.62 10.52 -26.28
CA VAL A 54 -25.93 9.23 -25.65
C VAL A 54 -27.33 9.28 -25.07
N THR A 55 -28.18 8.36 -25.50
CA THR A 55 -29.55 8.20 -24.98
C THR A 55 -29.53 7.59 -23.58
N GLU A 56 -30.61 7.80 -22.81
CA GLU A 56 -30.76 7.20 -21.48
C GLU A 56 -30.63 5.67 -21.51
N ASN A 57 -31.17 5.03 -22.55
CA ASN A 57 -31.07 3.58 -22.75
C ASN A 57 -29.63 3.13 -23.05
N GLU A 58 -28.88 3.89 -23.83
CA GLU A 58 -27.46 3.59 -24.09
C GLU A 58 -26.62 3.73 -22.81
N MET A 59 -26.87 4.76 -21.99
CA MET A 59 -26.22 4.91 -20.69
C MET A 59 -26.60 3.79 -19.72
N ALA A 60 -27.87 3.40 -19.66
CA ALA A 60 -28.32 2.28 -18.83
C ALA A 60 -27.66 0.97 -19.24
N MET A 61 -27.49 0.72 -20.54
CA MET A 61 -26.76 -0.43 -21.06
C MET A 61 -25.27 -0.40 -20.71
N LEU A 62 -24.63 0.77 -20.72
CA LEU A 62 -23.24 0.93 -20.29
C LEU A 62 -23.07 0.67 -18.80
N VAL A 63 -24.00 1.15 -17.97
CA VAL A 63 -24.02 0.90 -16.52
C VAL A 63 -24.18 -0.59 -16.23
N LEU A 64 -25.13 -1.26 -16.91
CA LEU A 64 -25.34 -2.70 -16.75
C LEU A 64 -24.12 -3.52 -17.18
N ARG A 65 -23.48 -3.16 -18.31
CA ARG A 65 -22.24 -3.82 -18.76
C ARG A 65 -21.09 -3.61 -17.79
N GLY A 66 -20.91 -2.40 -17.29
CA GLY A 66 -19.88 -2.09 -16.29
C GLY A 66 -20.09 -2.84 -14.97
N TRP A 67 -21.35 -2.99 -14.55
CA TRP A 67 -21.70 -3.76 -13.37
C TRP A 67 -21.49 -5.27 -13.56
N ALA A 68 -21.85 -5.84 -14.72
CA ALA A 68 -21.57 -7.23 -15.06
C ALA A 68 -20.07 -7.53 -15.09
N GLU A 69 -19.25 -6.65 -15.68
CA GLU A 69 -17.80 -6.78 -15.65
C GLU A 69 -17.22 -6.68 -14.23
N LEU A 70 -17.79 -5.83 -13.38
CA LEU A 70 -17.39 -5.76 -11.97
C LEU A 70 -17.69 -7.06 -11.23
N GLN A 71 -18.85 -7.68 -11.47
CA GLN A 71 -19.18 -8.98 -10.90
C GLN A 71 -18.26 -10.08 -11.41
N ARG A 72 -17.96 -10.08 -12.72
CA ARG A 72 -17.02 -11.04 -13.34
C ARG A 72 -15.61 -10.93 -12.74
N VAL A 73 -15.07 -9.72 -12.62
CA VAL A 73 -13.77 -9.46 -11.98
C VAL A 73 -13.78 -9.86 -10.50
N THR A 74 -14.90 -9.70 -9.82
CA THR A 74 -15.04 -10.08 -8.40
C THR A 74 -15.07 -11.61 -8.25
N TYR A 75 -15.83 -12.30 -9.10
CA TYR A 75 -15.83 -13.77 -9.18
C TYR A 75 -14.43 -14.31 -9.50
N GLU A 76 -13.76 -13.78 -10.52
CA GLU A 76 -12.40 -14.20 -10.90
C GLU A 76 -11.40 -14.01 -9.76
N ARG A 77 -11.53 -12.93 -8.98
CA ARG A 77 -10.71 -12.72 -7.78
C ARG A 77 -10.98 -13.75 -6.71
N VAL A 78 -12.24 -14.07 -6.44
CA VAL A 78 -12.64 -15.05 -5.42
C VAL A 78 -12.22 -16.47 -5.86
N ALA A 79 -12.46 -16.82 -7.13
CA ALA A 79 -12.09 -18.11 -7.72
C ALA A 79 -10.57 -18.31 -7.83
N ALA A 80 -9.79 -17.26 -8.11
CA ALA A 80 -8.32 -17.34 -8.13
C ALA A 80 -7.70 -17.31 -6.72
N PHE A 81 -8.39 -16.72 -5.74
CA PHE A 81 -7.91 -16.61 -4.35
C PHE A 81 -7.85 -17.97 -3.65
N VAL A 82 -8.80 -18.86 -3.91
CA VAL A 82 -8.93 -20.15 -3.20
C VAL A 82 -7.82 -21.16 -3.56
N PRO A 83 -7.39 -21.35 -4.82
CA PRO A 83 -6.33 -22.30 -5.16
C PRO A 83 -4.91 -21.76 -4.94
N THR A 84 -4.70 -20.44 -4.95
CA THR A 84 -3.34 -19.83 -4.96
C THR A 84 -2.97 -19.10 -3.66
N ASN A 85 -3.78 -19.22 -2.63
CA ASN A 85 -3.56 -18.60 -1.31
C ASN A 85 -3.22 -17.09 -1.40
N GLY A 86 -3.87 -16.40 -2.35
CA GLY A 86 -3.82 -14.94 -2.48
C GLY A 86 -2.74 -14.33 -3.37
N TYR A 87 -1.95 -15.11 -4.11
CA TYR A 87 -0.94 -14.56 -5.03
C TYR A 87 -0.95 -15.29 -6.38
N GLY A 88 -1.66 -14.75 -7.39
CA GLY A 88 -1.48 -15.24 -8.76
C GLY A 88 -2.62 -15.11 -9.76
N GLY A 89 -3.56 -14.16 -9.63
CA GLY A 89 -4.56 -13.92 -10.68
C GLY A 89 -4.06 -12.97 -11.77
N PHE A 90 -3.23 -13.42 -12.71
CA PHE A 90 -3.03 -12.71 -13.98
C PHE A 90 -4.23 -13.00 -14.90
N ARG A 91 -4.84 -11.94 -15.45
CA ARG A 91 -6.07 -12.03 -16.26
C ARG A 91 -5.82 -12.73 -17.60
N HIS A 92 -6.74 -13.62 -18.00
CA HIS A 92 -7.11 -13.81 -19.40
C HIS A 92 -8.32 -12.90 -19.67
N ASP A 93 -8.07 -11.67 -20.07
CA ASP A 93 -9.12 -10.76 -20.55
C ASP A 93 -9.20 -10.90 -22.09
N PRO A 94 -10.39 -11.21 -22.66
CA PRO A 94 -10.57 -11.35 -24.11
C PRO A 94 -10.14 -10.13 -24.93
N LEU A 95 -10.15 -8.93 -24.34
CA LEU A 95 -9.64 -7.70 -24.97
C LEU A 95 -8.12 -7.74 -25.23
N PHE A 96 -7.40 -8.65 -24.57
CA PHE A 96 -5.95 -8.84 -24.72
C PHE A 96 -5.60 -10.20 -25.34
N ALA A 97 -6.58 -10.92 -25.90
CA ALA A 97 -6.34 -12.13 -26.66
C ALA A 97 -5.42 -11.82 -27.85
N GLY A 98 -4.21 -12.40 -27.85
CA GLY A 98 -3.19 -12.17 -28.87
C GLY A 98 -2.11 -11.13 -28.53
N ILE A 99 -2.21 -10.44 -27.38
CA ILE A 99 -1.12 -9.57 -26.90
C ILE A 99 -0.23 -10.38 -25.96
N SER A 100 0.89 -10.88 -26.49
CA SER A 100 2.00 -11.38 -25.68
C SER A 100 2.94 -10.23 -25.31
N PRO A 101 3.10 -9.87 -24.02
CA PRO A 101 4.08 -8.86 -23.62
C PRO A 101 5.53 -9.36 -23.70
N MET A 102 5.76 -10.60 -24.16
CA MET A 102 7.07 -11.17 -24.46
C MET A 102 7.08 -11.81 -25.84
N ALA A 103 6.99 -10.99 -26.88
CA ALA A 103 7.29 -11.39 -28.25
C ALA A 103 8.47 -10.57 -28.81
N ASN A 104 9.58 -10.55 -28.07
CA ASN A 104 10.95 -10.51 -28.61
C ASN A 104 11.95 -10.54 -27.45
N VAL A 105 12.25 -11.75 -26.96
CA VAL A 105 13.55 -12.00 -26.33
C VAL A 105 14.34 -12.79 -27.38
N PRO A 106 15.41 -12.25 -27.97
CA PRO A 106 16.27 -13.05 -28.82
C PRO A 106 16.80 -14.23 -28.00
N SER A 107 16.55 -15.43 -28.48
CA SER A 107 17.08 -16.67 -27.92
C SER A 107 18.60 -16.61 -27.93
N ALA A 108 19.22 -16.54 -26.75
CA ALA A 108 20.67 -16.59 -26.61
C ALA A 108 21.13 -18.05 -26.73
N ASN A 109 21.31 -18.52 -27.96
CA ASN A 109 22.16 -19.65 -28.25
C ASN A 109 22.94 -19.38 -29.54
N GLN A 110 24.27 -19.46 -29.40
CA GLN A 110 25.35 -19.34 -30.39
C GLN A 110 25.86 -17.93 -30.72
N VAL A 111 26.92 -17.51 -30.00
CA VAL A 111 28.14 -16.99 -30.64
C VAL A 111 29.36 -17.56 -29.89
N ALA A 112 30.29 -18.12 -30.67
CA ALA A 112 31.50 -18.77 -30.22
C ALA A 112 32.60 -17.78 -29.81
N SER A 113 33.40 -18.19 -28.81
CA SER A 113 34.85 -18.00 -28.61
C SER A 113 35.49 -16.60 -28.58
N THR A 114 35.80 -16.10 -27.38
CA THR A 114 37.17 -15.69 -26.97
C THR A 114 37.25 -15.55 -25.42
N PRO A 115 38.34 -15.99 -24.73
CA PRO A 115 38.44 -16.00 -23.26
C PRO A 115 39.26 -14.80 -22.70
N PRO A 116 39.36 -14.59 -21.37
CA PRO A 116 38.28 -14.49 -20.38
C PRO A 116 38.43 -13.22 -19.51
N GLY A 117 37.35 -12.44 -19.36
CA GLY A 117 37.18 -11.55 -18.21
C GLY A 117 36.36 -12.28 -17.16
N THR A 118 36.96 -12.59 -16.01
CA THR A 118 36.42 -13.43 -14.94
C THR A 118 34.96 -13.08 -14.56
N MET A 119 33.98 -13.80 -15.12
CA MET A 119 32.60 -13.75 -14.66
C MET A 119 32.55 -14.45 -13.29
N GLN A 120 32.37 -13.67 -12.24
CA GLN A 120 32.03 -14.21 -10.93
C GLN A 120 30.65 -14.87 -11.02
N THR A 121 30.61 -16.19 -11.10
CA THR A 121 29.39 -16.96 -10.92
C THR A 121 28.99 -16.87 -9.45
N SER A 122 28.14 -15.90 -9.14
CA SER A 122 27.52 -15.78 -7.82
C SER A 122 26.65 -17.01 -7.54
N THR A 123 26.81 -17.59 -6.36
CA THR A 123 25.94 -18.66 -5.83
C THR A 123 24.80 -18.07 -4.99
N ALA A 124 24.77 -16.75 -4.79
CA ALA A 124 23.76 -16.09 -3.97
C ALA A 124 22.41 -16.02 -4.71
N PRO A 125 21.29 -16.09 -3.97
CA PRO A 125 19.97 -15.91 -4.58
C PRO A 125 19.80 -14.50 -5.15
N LEU A 126 18.88 -14.37 -6.12
CA LEU A 126 18.42 -13.06 -6.59
C LEU A 126 17.80 -12.27 -5.43
N VAL A 127 17.97 -10.93 -5.47
CA VAL A 127 17.45 -10.07 -4.40
C VAL A 127 15.94 -10.19 -4.24
N SER A 128 15.19 -10.40 -5.33
CA SER A 128 13.75 -10.63 -5.29
C SER A 128 13.36 -11.85 -4.47
N VAL A 129 14.05 -12.97 -4.68
CA VAL A 129 13.84 -14.22 -3.95
C VAL A 129 14.18 -14.03 -2.47
N ALA A 130 15.34 -13.46 -2.19
CA ALA A 130 15.79 -13.20 -0.83
C ALA A 130 14.85 -12.22 -0.08
N MET A 131 14.36 -11.18 -0.74
CA MET A 131 13.40 -10.23 -0.15
C MET A 131 12.07 -10.91 0.19
N SER A 132 11.60 -11.80 -0.68
CA SER A 132 10.35 -12.55 -0.47
C SER A 132 10.48 -13.49 0.74
N GLU A 133 11.60 -14.21 0.83
CA GLU A 133 11.91 -15.06 1.99
C GLU A 133 12.05 -14.22 3.28
N PHE A 134 12.69 -13.06 3.21
CA PHE A 134 12.85 -12.16 4.36
C PHE A 134 11.49 -11.67 4.88
N VAL A 135 10.60 -11.26 3.98
CA VAL A 135 9.23 -10.86 4.34
C VAL A 135 8.49 -12.02 5.00
N ALA A 136 8.51 -13.22 4.40
CA ALA A 136 7.88 -14.41 4.97
C ALA A 136 8.42 -14.73 6.38
N THR A 137 9.73 -14.63 6.58
CA THR A 137 10.38 -14.82 7.88
C THR A 137 9.89 -13.82 8.92
N ARG A 138 9.73 -12.54 8.55
CA ARG A 138 9.28 -11.49 9.46
C ARG A 138 7.81 -11.64 9.87
N LEU A 139 6.98 -12.10 8.93
CA LEU A 139 5.57 -12.40 9.18
C LEU A 139 5.41 -13.64 10.06
N GLY A 140 6.16 -14.72 9.81
CA GLY A 140 6.13 -15.92 10.63
C GLY A 140 6.54 -15.66 12.09
N LYS A 141 7.50 -14.76 12.31
CA LYS A 141 7.92 -14.32 13.66
C LYS A 141 6.97 -13.31 14.31
N LYS A 142 5.88 -12.91 13.65
CA LYS A 142 4.94 -11.84 14.09
C LYS A 142 5.61 -10.53 14.47
N THR A 143 6.78 -10.26 13.89
CA THR A 143 7.55 -9.04 14.19
C THR A 143 7.05 -7.81 13.44
N TRP A 144 6.29 -8.00 12.35
CA TRP A 144 5.69 -6.92 11.57
C TRP A 144 4.17 -7.01 11.57
N GLY A 145 3.51 -5.86 11.74
CA GLY A 145 2.11 -5.69 11.38
C GLY A 145 1.93 -5.39 9.88
N SER A 146 0.69 -5.41 9.40
CA SER A 146 0.32 -5.22 7.98
C SER A 146 0.82 -3.89 7.39
N THR A 147 0.79 -2.81 8.18
CA THR A 147 1.31 -1.50 7.76
C THR A 147 2.81 -1.53 7.53
N SER A 148 3.57 -2.13 8.45
CA SER A 148 5.03 -2.22 8.35
C SER A 148 5.47 -3.07 7.16
N GLN A 149 4.76 -4.18 6.92
CA GLN A 149 4.97 -5.02 5.73
C GLN A 149 4.82 -4.19 4.45
N ARG A 150 3.66 -3.53 4.26
CA ARG A 150 3.36 -2.76 3.05
C ARG A 150 4.38 -1.65 2.79
N GLN A 151 4.84 -0.97 3.84
CA GLN A 151 5.85 0.09 3.73
C GLN A 151 7.22 -0.45 3.30
N ASN A 152 7.65 -1.57 3.88
CA ASN A 152 8.93 -2.18 3.56
C ASN A 152 8.92 -2.77 2.14
N GLU A 153 7.85 -3.47 1.76
CA GLU A 153 7.69 -4.01 0.39
C GLU A 153 7.68 -2.91 -0.67
N ALA A 154 7.03 -1.77 -0.40
CA ALA A 154 7.08 -0.62 -1.31
C ALA A 154 8.51 -0.11 -1.50
N THR A 155 9.32 -0.11 -0.44
CA THR A 155 10.74 0.25 -0.52
C THR A 155 11.53 -0.75 -1.37
N TYR A 156 11.33 -2.05 -1.13
CA TYR A 156 11.99 -3.12 -1.87
C TYR A 156 11.66 -3.11 -3.36
N LYS A 157 10.40 -2.84 -3.70
CA LYS A 157 9.98 -2.65 -5.08
C LYS A 157 10.75 -1.51 -5.75
N ARG A 158 10.85 -0.34 -5.11
CA ARG A 158 11.59 0.81 -5.67
C ARG A 158 13.09 0.55 -5.80
N PHE A 159 13.68 -0.16 -4.83
CA PHE A 159 15.08 -0.58 -4.91
C PHE A 159 15.31 -1.47 -6.14
N ARG A 160 14.46 -2.49 -6.36
CA ARG A 160 14.57 -3.38 -7.54
C ARG A 160 14.37 -2.64 -8.86
N GLU A 161 13.42 -1.70 -8.92
CA GLU A 161 13.20 -0.86 -10.10
C GLU A 161 14.42 0.01 -10.45
N TRP A 162 15.21 0.42 -9.46
CA TRP A 162 16.39 1.27 -9.66
C TRP A 162 17.68 0.49 -9.92
N CYS A 163 17.99 -0.48 -9.06
CA CYS A 163 19.25 -1.23 -9.02
C CYS A 163 19.21 -2.56 -9.80
N GLY A 164 18.04 -2.93 -10.32
CA GLY A 164 17.80 -4.20 -11.01
C GLY A 164 17.58 -5.38 -10.05
N ASP A 165 17.34 -6.55 -10.63
CA ASP A 165 17.20 -7.81 -9.91
C ASP A 165 18.44 -8.69 -10.13
N ARG A 166 19.48 -8.39 -9.35
CA ARG A 166 20.77 -9.11 -9.35
C ARG A 166 20.90 -10.01 -8.11
N PRO A 167 21.83 -10.98 -8.12
CA PRO A 167 22.25 -11.70 -6.93
C PRO A 167 22.66 -10.77 -5.78
N VAL A 168 22.32 -11.15 -4.55
CA VAL A 168 22.48 -10.30 -3.35
C VAL A 168 23.94 -9.91 -3.09
N ASP A 169 24.89 -10.78 -3.43
CA ASP A 169 26.33 -10.56 -3.26
C ASP A 169 26.96 -9.65 -4.31
N LEU A 170 26.23 -9.22 -5.35
CA LEU A 170 26.74 -8.30 -6.36
C LEU A 170 26.45 -6.82 -6.06
N TYR A 171 25.58 -6.52 -5.10
CA TYR A 171 25.33 -5.13 -4.71
C TYR A 171 26.50 -4.57 -3.91
N ARG A 172 26.91 -3.35 -4.26
CA ARG A 172 28.02 -2.63 -3.63
C ARG A 172 27.49 -1.36 -2.96
N LYS A 173 28.32 -0.78 -2.11
CA LYS A 173 28.01 0.48 -1.41
C LYS A 173 27.60 1.60 -2.38
N ALA A 174 28.24 1.66 -3.56
CA ALA A 174 27.92 2.63 -4.61
C ALA A 174 26.48 2.49 -5.12
N ASP A 175 25.99 1.26 -5.37
CA ASP A 175 24.59 1.05 -5.81
C ASP A 175 23.58 1.60 -4.79
N LEU A 176 23.89 1.44 -3.50
CA LEU A 176 23.02 1.86 -2.40
C LEU A 176 23.09 3.38 -2.19
N ALA A 177 24.25 3.99 -2.38
CA ALA A 177 24.42 5.44 -2.38
C ALA A 177 23.65 6.08 -3.55
N ASP A 178 23.79 5.54 -4.76
CA ASP A 178 23.06 6.00 -5.94
C ASP A 178 21.55 5.88 -5.77
N PHE A 179 21.09 4.77 -5.18
CA PHE A 179 19.69 4.61 -4.82
C PHE A 179 19.25 5.62 -3.76
N ALA A 180 20.10 5.98 -2.80
CA ALA A 180 19.78 6.96 -1.76
C ALA A 180 19.51 8.32 -2.36
N ASP A 181 20.40 8.77 -3.24
CA ASP A 181 20.32 10.04 -3.93
C ASP A 181 19.12 10.09 -4.88
N ALA A 182 18.81 8.98 -5.56
CA ALA A 182 17.59 8.86 -6.34
C ALA A 182 16.33 8.91 -5.46
N TYR A 183 16.30 8.18 -4.35
CA TYR A 183 15.14 8.11 -3.48
C TYR A 183 14.86 9.45 -2.80
N ALA A 184 15.88 10.18 -2.37
CA ALA A 184 15.75 11.51 -1.76
C ALA A 184 15.11 12.55 -2.69
N ARG A 185 15.16 12.34 -4.01
CA ARG A 185 14.51 13.22 -5.00
C ARG A 185 13.04 12.91 -5.22
N LEU A 186 12.49 11.84 -4.64
CA LEU A 186 11.07 11.53 -4.76
C LEU A 186 10.19 12.63 -4.16
N PRO A 187 9.03 12.90 -4.77
CA PRO A 187 8.04 13.77 -4.15
C PRO A 187 7.33 13.10 -2.96
N PRO A 188 6.92 13.84 -1.92
CA PRO A 188 6.18 13.29 -0.78
C PRO A 188 4.93 12.50 -1.19
N GLU A 189 4.19 13.00 -2.18
CA GLU A 189 3.00 12.36 -2.71
C GLU A 189 3.25 11.28 -3.79
N HIS A 190 4.49 10.83 -4.01
CA HIS A 190 4.81 9.82 -5.06
C HIS A 190 3.99 8.52 -4.95
N ALA A 191 3.54 8.16 -3.74
CA ALA A 191 2.77 6.95 -3.50
C ALA A 191 1.24 7.16 -3.53
N THR A 192 0.78 8.41 -3.42
CA THR A 192 -0.65 8.74 -3.26
C THR A 192 -1.23 9.51 -4.44
N ALA A 193 -0.42 10.30 -5.14
CA ALA A 193 -0.90 11.14 -6.22
C ALA A 193 -1.26 10.31 -7.47
N PRO A 194 -2.44 10.52 -8.08
CA PRO A 194 -2.88 9.74 -9.25
C PRO A 194 -1.89 9.75 -10.42
N HIS A 195 -1.23 10.89 -10.65
CA HIS A 195 -0.29 11.07 -11.77
C HIS A 195 1.05 10.35 -11.57
N TYR A 196 1.37 9.87 -10.37
CA TYR A 196 2.56 9.03 -10.12
C TYR A 196 2.24 7.53 -10.01
N ARG A 197 0.95 7.16 -9.91
CA ARG A 197 0.52 5.82 -9.50
C ARG A 197 0.96 4.70 -10.46
N THR A 198 1.01 4.98 -11.76
CA THR A 198 1.37 4.02 -12.80
C THR A 198 2.80 4.19 -13.31
N LEU A 199 3.50 5.23 -12.86
CA LEU A 199 4.85 5.54 -13.34
C LEU A 199 5.89 4.67 -12.64
N ALA A 200 6.86 4.21 -13.43
CA ALA A 200 8.06 3.58 -12.93
C ALA A 200 8.92 4.59 -12.15
N PHE A 201 9.79 4.11 -11.26
CA PHE A 201 10.55 5.00 -10.39
C PHE A 201 11.35 6.08 -11.13
N ARG A 202 12.01 5.75 -12.25
CA ARG A 202 12.73 6.73 -13.09
C ARG A 202 11.80 7.78 -13.71
N GLU A 203 10.61 7.37 -14.11
CA GLU A 203 9.60 8.26 -14.70
C GLU A 203 9.00 9.20 -13.65
N ILE A 204 8.81 8.72 -12.42
CA ILE A 204 8.38 9.57 -11.29
C ILE A 204 9.39 10.68 -11.05
N LEU A 205 10.69 10.38 -11.07
CA LEU A 205 11.73 11.39 -10.89
C LEU A 205 11.72 12.41 -12.04
N ALA A 206 11.61 11.96 -13.29
CA ALA A 206 11.51 12.86 -14.43
C ALA A 206 10.28 13.78 -14.35
N GLU A 207 9.14 13.24 -13.94
CA GLU A 207 7.90 14.01 -13.79
C GLU A 207 7.93 14.94 -12.57
N ALA A 208 8.57 14.54 -11.47
CA ALA A 208 8.79 15.39 -10.30
C ALA A 208 9.69 16.60 -10.62
N GLU A 209 10.75 16.39 -11.41
CA GLU A 209 11.62 17.47 -11.88
C GLU A 209 10.86 18.44 -12.80
N LYS A 210 10.08 17.93 -13.77
CA LYS A 210 9.22 18.77 -14.64
C LYS A 210 8.26 19.64 -13.82
N ARG A 211 7.69 19.09 -12.76
CA ARG A 211 6.72 19.78 -11.88
C ARG A 211 7.37 20.64 -10.81
N LYS A 212 8.70 20.63 -10.69
CA LYS A 212 9.45 21.25 -9.57
C LYS A 212 8.86 20.84 -8.22
N ALA A 213 8.50 19.56 -8.09
CA ALA A 213 7.85 19.05 -6.89
C ALA A 213 8.81 19.13 -5.69
N LYS A 214 8.23 19.29 -4.49
CA LYS A 214 9.01 19.20 -3.25
C LYS A 214 9.60 17.79 -3.13
N ARG A 215 10.73 17.68 -2.45
CA ARG A 215 11.40 16.40 -2.17
C ARG A 215 10.92 15.83 -0.84
N ILE A 216 11.01 14.51 -0.69
CA ILE A 216 10.77 13.86 0.60
C ILE A 216 11.76 14.36 1.65
N ILE A 217 11.31 14.41 2.90
CA ILE A 217 12.16 14.75 4.04
C ILE A 217 13.15 13.63 4.35
N GLU A 218 14.28 13.99 4.92
CA GLU A 218 15.38 13.06 5.18
C GLU A 218 15.01 11.92 6.14
N LYS A 219 14.09 12.20 7.08
CA LYS A 219 13.51 11.16 7.95
C LYS A 219 12.84 10.03 7.17
N THR A 220 12.16 10.37 6.06
CA THR A 220 11.52 9.38 5.19
C THR A 220 12.58 8.57 4.46
N VAL A 221 13.61 9.21 3.92
CA VAL A 221 14.75 8.52 3.29
C VAL A 221 15.39 7.53 4.27
N ALA A 222 15.77 8.01 5.46
CA ALA A 222 16.41 7.21 6.51
C ALA A 222 15.57 6.01 6.95
N ARG A 223 14.24 6.16 7.07
CA ARG A 223 13.33 5.05 7.40
C ARG A 223 13.39 3.95 6.35
N ASN A 224 13.26 4.30 5.07
CA ASN A 224 13.25 3.32 3.99
C ASN A 224 14.65 2.67 3.84
N PHE A 225 15.73 3.42 4.02
CA PHE A 225 17.09 2.86 4.09
C PHE A 225 17.31 1.95 5.29
N GLY A 226 16.69 2.25 6.42
CA GLY A 226 16.68 1.37 7.60
C GLY A 226 16.07 0.00 7.27
N ALA A 227 15.02 -0.05 6.45
CA ALA A 227 14.43 -1.30 5.99
C ALA A 227 15.39 -2.10 5.09
N LEU A 228 16.05 -1.46 4.12
CA LEU A 228 17.07 -2.10 3.28
C LEU A 228 18.26 -2.62 4.10
N SER A 229 18.77 -1.80 5.03
CA SER A 229 19.86 -2.23 5.93
C SER A 229 19.44 -3.41 6.80
N ALA A 230 18.19 -3.48 7.25
CA ALA A 230 17.68 -4.63 8.01
C ALA A 230 17.58 -5.90 7.16
N PHE A 231 17.21 -5.76 5.89
CA PHE A 231 17.21 -6.85 4.91
C PHE A 231 18.63 -7.37 4.64
N PHE A 232 19.58 -6.50 4.28
CA PHE A 232 20.95 -6.94 4.01
C PHE A 232 21.67 -7.48 5.26
N ARG A 233 21.36 -6.99 6.47
CA ARG A 233 21.82 -7.62 7.72
C ARG A 233 21.30 -9.05 7.88
N TRP A 234 20.09 -9.34 7.42
CA TRP A 234 19.56 -10.70 7.42
C TRP A 234 20.23 -11.56 6.34
N CYS A 235 20.51 -11.00 5.16
CA CYS A 235 21.29 -11.68 4.13
C CYS A 235 22.69 -12.09 4.62
N VAL A 236 23.38 -11.22 5.36
CA VAL A 236 24.67 -11.56 5.99
C VAL A 236 24.52 -12.74 6.96
N LYS A 237 23.46 -12.77 7.77
CA LYS A 237 23.19 -13.90 8.70
C LYS A 237 22.83 -15.21 7.99
N LYS A 238 22.46 -15.14 6.71
CA LYS A 238 22.12 -16.28 5.85
C LYS A 238 23.29 -16.68 4.94
N ASP A 239 24.44 -16.03 5.09
CA ASP A 239 25.62 -16.18 4.22
C ASP A 239 25.32 -15.90 2.73
N TYR A 240 24.30 -15.08 2.44
CA TYR A 240 23.99 -14.64 1.07
C TYR A 240 24.88 -13.50 0.59
N CYS A 241 25.52 -12.78 1.51
CA CYS A 241 26.57 -11.82 1.21
C CYS A 241 27.49 -11.67 2.42
N GLU A 242 28.75 -11.35 2.18
CA GLU A 242 29.77 -11.23 3.24
C GLU A 242 29.53 -9.98 4.12
N LYS A 243 29.12 -8.87 3.50
CA LYS A 243 28.98 -7.56 4.16
C LYS A 243 27.69 -6.89 3.75
N ASN A 244 27.11 -6.12 4.66
CA ASN A 244 25.94 -5.30 4.37
C ASN A 244 26.33 -4.05 3.56
N PRO A 245 25.93 -3.93 2.29
CA PRO A 245 26.28 -2.79 1.44
C PRO A 245 25.61 -1.48 1.86
N CYS A 246 24.61 -1.51 2.74
CA CYS A 246 24.01 -0.31 3.31
C CYS A 246 24.84 0.33 4.43
N THR A 247 25.86 -0.38 4.94
CA THR A 247 26.72 0.14 6.02
C THR A 247 27.50 1.34 5.50
N ASP A 248 27.34 2.48 6.16
CA ASP A 248 27.94 3.77 5.79
C ASP A 248 27.62 4.26 4.37
N ALA A 249 26.62 3.68 3.69
CA ALA A 249 26.23 4.05 2.33
C ALA A 249 25.59 5.44 2.25
N ARG A 250 25.16 5.98 3.39
CA ARG A 250 24.62 7.33 3.53
C ARG A 250 25.05 7.90 4.89
N GLU A 251 25.29 9.20 4.95
CA GLU A 251 25.50 9.88 6.22
C GLU A 251 24.26 9.77 7.13
N PRO A 252 24.41 9.66 8.46
CA PRO A 252 23.28 9.70 9.37
C PRO A 252 22.52 11.02 9.18
N ALA A 253 21.18 10.96 9.18
CA ALA A 253 20.39 12.19 9.18
C ALA A 253 20.73 13.00 10.45
N LYS A 254 21.10 14.26 10.31
CA LYS A 254 21.15 15.19 11.44
C LYS A 254 19.71 15.48 11.87
N ASP A 255 19.40 15.37 13.16
CA ASP A 255 18.09 15.79 13.68
C ASP A 255 18.08 17.32 13.78
N ASP A 256 17.75 17.96 12.66
CA ASP A 256 17.69 19.40 12.46
C ASP A 256 16.31 19.99 12.83
N ARG A 257 15.40 19.19 13.42
CA ARG A 257 14.07 19.67 13.80
C ARG A 257 14.20 20.88 14.72
N PRO A 258 13.54 22.01 14.38
CA PRO A 258 13.51 23.16 15.26
C PRO A 258 12.89 22.76 16.61
N ALA A 259 13.35 23.35 17.70
CA ALA A 259 12.92 22.98 19.05
C ALA A 259 11.39 23.01 19.24
N ARG A 260 10.66 23.83 18.47
CA ARG A 260 9.19 23.85 18.44
C ARG A 260 8.54 22.54 18.01
N ASP A 261 9.20 21.77 17.14
CA ASP A 261 8.73 20.47 16.62
C ASP A 261 9.15 19.31 17.54
N ARG A 262 10.00 19.60 18.53
CA ARG A 262 10.23 18.73 19.68
C ARG A 262 9.15 19.06 20.69
N GLN A 263 7.91 18.60 20.43
CA GLN A 263 6.75 18.89 21.29
C GLN A 263 7.12 18.66 22.75
N PRO A 264 7.29 19.71 23.57
CA PRO A 264 7.70 19.55 24.95
C PRO A 264 6.57 18.84 25.71
N PRO A 265 6.91 18.08 26.76
CA PRO A 265 5.88 17.48 27.60
C PRO A 265 4.95 18.57 28.15
N TRP A 266 3.68 18.23 28.30
CA TRP A 266 2.71 19.13 28.94
C TRP A 266 3.10 19.37 30.39
N THR A 267 3.08 20.64 30.81
CA THR A 267 3.23 20.99 32.23
C THR A 267 1.94 20.70 32.99
N VAL A 268 2.05 20.53 34.31
CA VAL A 268 0.89 20.31 35.20
C VAL A 268 -0.13 21.44 35.07
N ASP A 269 0.32 22.70 34.97
CA ASP A 269 -0.57 23.85 34.80
C ASP A 269 -1.32 23.84 33.47
N GLN A 270 -0.65 23.45 32.38
CA GLN A 270 -1.30 23.32 31.08
C GLN A 270 -2.32 22.18 31.05
N LEU A 271 -2.02 21.05 31.71
CA LEU A 271 -2.99 19.95 31.85
C LEU A 271 -4.20 20.38 32.69
N ASN A 272 -3.96 21.05 33.82
CA ASN A 272 -5.03 21.62 34.64
C ASN A 272 -5.89 22.61 33.86
N ALA A 273 -5.27 23.46 33.02
CA ALA A 273 -6.01 24.37 32.14
C ALA A 273 -6.85 23.61 31.10
N LEU A 274 -6.28 22.57 30.46
CA LEU A 274 -6.96 21.73 29.48
C LEU A 274 -8.21 21.04 30.09
N PHE A 275 -8.06 20.37 31.22
CA PHE A 275 -9.18 19.66 31.87
C PHE A 275 -10.18 20.59 32.58
N ARG A 276 -9.90 21.90 32.64
CA ARG A 276 -10.87 22.92 33.06
C ARG A 276 -11.70 23.48 31.90
N THR A 277 -11.41 23.11 30.66
CA THR A 277 -12.17 23.56 29.50
C THR A 277 -13.61 23.02 29.51
N PRO A 278 -14.53 23.66 28.76
CA PRO A 278 -15.92 23.20 28.64
C PRO A 278 -16.09 21.71 28.30
N ALA A 279 -15.11 21.12 27.61
CA ALA A 279 -15.13 19.71 27.23
C ALA A 279 -15.24 18.74 28.43
N TRP A 280 -14.77 19.13 29.62
CA TRP A 280 -14.89 18.34 30.85
C TRP A 280 -15.80 18.93 31.91
N LYS A 281 -16.08 20.24 31.85
CA LYS A 281 -16.90 20.93 32.86
C LYS A 281 -18.36 21.14 32.46
N GLY A 282 -18.67 21.09 31.18
CA GLY A 282 -19.98 21.44 30.65
C GLY A 282 -19.83 22.28 29.39
N PHE A 283 -20.49 21.85 28.32
CA PHE A 283 -20.42 22.51 27.02
C PHE A 283 -21.79 22.79 26.40
N GLY A 284 -21.82 23.78 25.51
CA GLY A 284 -23.02 24.19 24.78
C GLY A 284 -23.21 23.41 23.48
N LYS A 285 -23.42 24.12 22.36
CA LYS A 285 -23.59 23.48 21.03
C LYS A 285 -22.32 22.76 20.54
N LYS A 286 -21.13 23.17 21.00
CA LYS A 286 -19.84 22.58 20.65
C LYS A 286 -19.01 22.39 21.92
N ARG A 287 -18.18 21.34 21.98
CA ARG A 287 -17.43 20.95 23.18
C ARG A 287 -16.42 21.97 23.71
N TYR A 288 -16.00 22.91 22.88
CA TYR A 288 -15.10 23.99 23.30
C TYR A 288 -15.85 25.26 23.74
N LEU A 289 -17.18 25.29 23.60
CA LEU A 289 -18.02 26.41 24.04
C LEU A 289 -18.67 26.06 25.38
N PRO A 290 -18.72 26.97 26.36
CA PRO A 290 -19.32 26.73 27.66
C PRO A 290 -20.83 26.44 27.55
N GLY A 291 -21.33 25.65 28.49
CA GLY A 291 -22.75 25.32 28.66
C GLY A 291 -22.94 24.29 29.77
N ASP A 292 -24.15 23.77 29.94
CA ASP A 292 -24.49 22.94 31.11
C ASP A 292 -24.43 21.43 30.81
N LYS A 293 -24.18 21.06 29.55
CA LYS A 293 -24.19 19.65 29.13
C LYS A 293 -22.84 19.00 29.37
N VAL A 294 -22.81 17.91 30.14
CA VAL A 294 -21.62 17.07 30.30
C VAL A 294 -21.88 15.70 29.66
N GLU A 295 -21.17 15.41 28.56
CA GLU A 295 -21.19 14.09 27.92
C GLU A 295 -19.92 13.31 28.32
N LYS A 296 -20.11 12.15 28.95
CA LYS A 296 -19.02 11.27 29.41
C LYS A 296 -18.76 10.12 28.42
N ASP A 297 -18.52 10.46 27.16
CA ASP A 297 -18.23 9.50 26.10
C ASP A 297 -16.72 9.29 25.90
N TRP A 298 -16.33 8.67 24.79
CA TRP A 298 -14.93 8.38 24.45
C TRP A 298 -14.02 9.60 24.51
N PHE A 299 -14.50 10.78 24.11
CA PHE A 299 -13.70 12.01 24.11
C PHE A 299 -13.45 12.52 25.55
N TYR A 300 -14.37 12.27 26.47
CA TYR A 300 -14.21 12.59 27.89
C TYR A 300 -13.21 11.65 28.57
N TRP A 301 -13.38 10.33 28.37
CA TRP A 301 -12.65 9.32 29.12
C TRP A 301 -11.26 9.00 28.56
N LEU A 302 -11.07 8.92 27.24
CA LEU A 302 -9.79 8.50 26.67
C LEU A 302 -8.62 9.39 27.09
N PRO A 303 -8.72 10.74 27.10
CA PRO A 303 -7.63 11.59 27.55
C PRO A 303 -7.33 11.44 29.05
N LEU A 304 -8.35 11.24 29.89
CA LEU A 304 -8.17 11.02 31.33
C LEU A 304 -7.46 9.69 31.61
N ILE A 305 -7.93 8.60 30.99
CA ILE A 305 -7.30 7.28 31.13
C ILE A 305 -5.86 7.33 30.62
N SER A 306 -5.63 7.94 29.45
CA SER A 306 -4.29 8.05 28.86
C SER A 306 -3.34 8.88 29.74
N LEU A 307 -3.84 9.93 30.41
CA LEU A 307 -3.05 10.75 31.32
C LEU A 307 -2.51 9.95 32.50
N PHE A 308 -3.34 9.11 33.12
CA PHE A 308 -2.96 8.37 34.32
C PHE A 308 -2.29 7.03 34.03
N ALA A 309 -2.65 6.36 32.93
CA ALA A 309 -2.10 5.06 32.57
C ALA A 309 -0.85 5.14 31.67
N GLY A 310 -0.57 6.30 31.07
CA GLY A 310 0.56 6.47 30.15
C GLY A 310 0.43 5.65 28.86
N THR A 311 -0.80 5.29 28.48
CA THR A 311 -1.09 4.39 27.37
C THR A 311 -1.05 5.10 26.02
N ARG A 312 -0.81 4.34 24.95
CA ARG A 312 -1.03 4.85 23.58
C ARG A 312 -2.52 4.91 23.30
N LEU A 313 -2.98 5.90 22.53
CA LEU A 313 -4.41 6.16 22.25
C LEU A 313 -5.25 4.91 21.88
N ALA A 314 -4.67 3.96 21.14
CA ALA A 314 -5.38 2.75 20.72
C ALA A 314 -5.59 1.73 21.85
N GLU A 315 -4.74 1.75 22.88
CA GLU A 315 -4.80 0.82 24.01
C GLU A 315 -6.08 1.03 24.84
N PRO A 316 -6.40 2.24 25.38
CA PRO A 316 -7.63 2.45 26.13
C PRO A 316 -8.89 2.46 25.25
N ALA A 317 -8.77 2.74 23.95
CA ALA A 317 -9.88 2.68 23.01
C ALA A 317 -10.34 1.24 22.69
N GLY A 318 -9.47 0.25 22.91
CA GLY A 318 -9.75 -1.17 22.69
C GLY A 318 -10.12 -1.94 23.95
N LEU A 319 -10.13 -1.31 25.13
CA LEU A 319 -10.44 -1.99 26.39
C LEU A 319 -11.91 -2.41 26.45
N LEU A 320 -12.11 -3.66 26.87
CA LEU A 320 -13.39 -4.24 27.20
C LEU A 320 -13.62 -4.18 28.71
N LEU A 321 -14.88 -4.27 29.14
CA LEU A 321 -15.21 -4.40 30.56
C LEU A 321 -14.56 -5.64 31.20
N ALA A 322 -14.26 -6.67 30.41
CA ALA A 322 -13.60 -7.89 30.86
C ALA A 322 -12.08 -7.73 31.10
N ASP A 323 -11.49 -6.60 30.72
CA ASP A 323 -10.07 -6.30 30.94
C ASP A 323 -9.79 -5.64 32.31
N ILE A 324 -10.84 -5.48 33.14
CA ILE A 324 -10.81 -4.93 34.50
C ILE A 324 -10.95 -6.06 35.52
#